data_AF-A0A2E0QG46-F1
#
_entry.id   AF-A0A2E0QG46-F1
#
_cell.length_a   1.000
_cell.length_b   1.000
_cell.length_c   1.000
_cell.angle_alpha   90.00
_cell.angle_beta   90.00
_cell.angle_gamma   90.00
#
_symmetry.space_group_name_H-M   'P 1'
#
loop_
_entity.id
_entity.type
_entity.pdbx_description
1 polymer ?
#
loop_
_entity_poly.entity_id
_entity_poly.type
_entity_poly.pdbx_seq_one_letter_code
_entity_poly.pdbx_strand_id
1 'polypeptide(L)'
;MELAKSGLRRSRERAYTLAEFGFGMNSRAKLLGNRLEDQVVRGTAYFSFGDNTALGGSAKVGVKMSGVMSKPSCTLDDITLISEGKVTAS
;
A
#
# COMPACT_ATOMS: atom_id res chain seq x y z
N MET A 1 -4.81 -8.51 -33.99
CA MET A 1 -5.86 -8.29 -32.95
C MET A 1 -5.61 -9.10 -31.67
N GLU A 2 -5.06 -10.32 -31.75
CA GLU A 2 -4.86 -11.19 -30.58
C GLU A 2 -3.78 -10.72 -29.60
N LEU A 3 -2.64 -10.24 -30.13
CA LEU A 3 -1.54 -9.68 -29.33
C LEU A 3 -2.00 -8.49 -28.48
N ALA A 4 -2.82 -7.59 -29.04
CA ALA A 4 -3.37 -6.44 -28.32
C ALA A 4 -4.30 -6.86 -27.16
N LYS A 5 -5.14 -7.88 -27.37
CA LYS A 5 -6.01 -8.43 -26.31
C LYS A 5 -5.20 -9.14 -25.21
N SER A 6 -4.14 -9.86 -25.58
CA SER A 6 -3.26 -10.53 -24.62
C SER A 6 -2.47 -9.53 -23.75
N GLY A 7 -1.99 -8.44 -24.35
CA GLY A 7 -1.29 -7.36 -23.64
C GLY A 7 -2.21 -6.62 -22.67
N LEU A 8 -3.46 -6.36 -23.08
CA LEU A 8 -4.45 -5.73 -22.21
C LEU A 8 -4.83 -6.62 -21.02
N ARG A 9 -4.91 -7.94 -21.22
CA ARG A 9 -5.21 -8.92 -20.16
C ARG A 9 -4.09 -9.01 -19.13
N ARG A 10 -2.82 -9.08 -19.57
CA ARG A 10 -1.65 -9.00 -18.68
C ARG A 10 -1.56 -7.68 -17.93
N SER A 11 -1.90 -6.57 -18.58
CA SER A 11 -1.94 -5.24 -17.94
C SER A 11 -3.00 -5.18 -16.83
N ARG A 12 -4.18 -5.79 -17.05
CA ARG A 12 -5.23 -5.91 -16.02
C ARG A 12 -4.80 -6.76 -14.83
N GLU A 13 -4.15 -7.90 -15.05
CA GLU A 13 -3.66 -8.75 -13.96
C GLU A 13 -2.60 -8.01 -13.12
N ARG A 14 -1.68 -7.29 -13.77
CA ARG A 14 -0.67 -6.47 -13.09
C ARG A 14 -1.26 -5.29 -12.32
N ALA A 15 -2.42 -4.76 -12.72
CA ALA A 15 -3.10 -3.70 -11.99
C ALA A 15 -3.53 -4.10 -10.56
N TYR A 16 -3.71 -5.40 -10.30
CA TYR A 16 -4.02 -5.93 -8.97
C TYR A 16 -2.78 -6.33 -8.16
N THR A 17 -1.57 -6.09 -8.66
CA THR A 17 -0.33 -6.40 -7.94
C THR A 17 -0.16 -5.44 -6.76
N LEU A 18 0.09 -5.96 -5.56
CA LEU A 18 0.47 -5.13 -4.41
C LEU A 18 1.84 -4.51 -4.70
N ALA A 19 1.85 -3.19 -4.88
CA ALA A 19 3.02 -2.44 -5.25
C ALA A 19 3.82 -1.98 -4.04
N GLU A 20 3.13 -1.54 -2.99
CA GLU A 20 3.75 -0.96 -1.81
C GLU A 20 2.87 -1.20 -0.60
N PHE A 21 3.47 -1.48 0.53
CA PHE A 21 2.81 -1.55 1.82
C PHE A 21 3.67 -0.82 2.84
N GLY A 22 3.03 -0.03 3.70
CA GLY A 22 3.71 0.70 4.75
C GLY A 22 2.76 1.05 5.88
N PHE A 23 3.32 1.46 7.01
CA PHE A 23 2.55 1.94 8.14
C PHE A 23 3.15 3.22 8.70
N GLY A 24 2.28 4.11 9.15
CA GLY A 24 2.68 5.40 9.68
C GLY A 24 3.22 5.25 11.11
N MET A 25 4.30 5.98 11.39
CA MET A 25 4.96 6.01 12.70
C MET A 25 5.00 7.42 13.31
N ASN A 26 4.58 8.44 12.58
CA ASN A 26 4.66 9.83 13.02
C ASN A 26 3.51 10.16 13.97
N SER A 27 3.83 10.35 15.26
CA SER A 27 2.85 10.71 16.30
C SER A 27 2.32 12.14 16.18
N ARG A 28 2.98 13.00 15.40
CA ARG A 28 2.57 14.40 15.17
C ARG A 28 1.60 14.54 14.00
N ALA A 29 1.55 13.56 13.11
CA ALA A 29 0.67 13.56 11.96
C ALA A 29 -0.76 13.22 12.37
N LYS A 30 -1.74 13.79 11.66
CA LYS A 30 -3.18 13.57 11.89
C LYS A 30 -3.85 13.18 10.58
N LEU A 31 -4.92 12.39 10.68
CA LEU A 31 -5.79 12.10 9.55
C LEU A 31 -6.52 13.39 9.14
N LEU A 32 -6.09 13.99 8.04
CA LEU A 32 -6.60 15.26 7.52
C LEU A 32 -7.22 15.10 6.12
N GLY A 33 -7.21 13.90 5.55
CA GLY A 33 -7.62 13.66 4.17
C GLY A 33 -6.55 14.05 3.14
N ASN A 34 -5.34 14.37 3.62
CA ASN A 34 -4.20 14.60 2.76
C ASN A 34 -3.42 13.30 2.63
N ARG A 35 -3.35 12.77 1.41
CA ARG A 35 -2.69 11.49 1.11
C ARG A 35 -1.30 11.35 1.73
N LEU A 36 -0.46 12.40 1.66
CA LEU A 36 0.91 12.32 2.18
C LEU A 36 0.95 12.28 3.72
N GLU A 37 0.08 13.06 4.36
CA GLU A 37 0.02 13.12 5.83
C GLU A 37 -0.60 11.84 6.39
N ASP A 38 -1.71 11.39 5.80
CA ASP A 38 -2.49 10.24 6.25
C ASP A 38 -1.68 8.92 6.19
N GLN A 39 -0.72 8.84 5.26
CA GLN A 39 0.21 7.71 5.13
C GLN A 39 1.24 7.63 6.26
N VAL A 40 1.60 8.76 6.88
CA VAL A 40 2.64 8.81 7.92
C VAL A 40 2.08 8.82 9.35
N VAL A 41 0.77 9.00 9.52
CA VAL A 41 0.08 9.01 10.83
C VAL A 41 0.38 7.75 11.64
N ARG A 42 0.84 7.94 12.89
CA ARG A 42 1.08 6.81 13.79
C ARG A 42 -0.18 5.97 13.96
N GLY A 43 -0.09 4.69 13.61
CA GLY A 43 -1.22 3.77 13.72
C GLY A 43 -2.15 3.78 12.50
N THR A 44 -1.75 4.33 11.37
CA THR A 44 -2.35 4.04 10.06
C THR A 44 -1.48 3.06 9.30
N ALA A 45 -2.09 2.34 8.35
CA ALA A 45 -1.37 1.57 7.35
C ALA A 45 -1.85 1.99 5.98
N TYR A 46 -1.00 1.90 4.98
CA TYR A 46 -1.36 2.17 3.61
C TYR A 46 -0.82 1.07 2.71
N PHE A 47 -1.55 0.85 1.62
CA PHE A 47 -1.15 -0.07 0.57
C PHE A 47 -1.39 0.59 -0.78
N SER A 48 -0.58 0.21 -1.75
CA SER A 48 -0.74 0.63 -3.13
C SER A 48 -0.81 -0.58 -4.04
N PHE A 49 -1.70 -0.55 -5.04
CA PHE A 49 -1.79 -1.54 -6.09
C PHE A 49 -1.40 -0.96 -7.44
N GLY A 50 -0.82 -1.79 -8.30
CA GLY A 50 -0.45 -1.47 -9.67
C GLY A 50 1.06 -1.39 -9.88
N ASP A 51 1.56 -0.22 -10.27
CA ASP A 51 2.97 -0.07 -10.64
C ASP A 51 3.90 -0.21 -9.44
N ASN A 52 4.72 -1.25 -9.45
CA ASN A 52 5.72 -1.54 -8.43
C ASN A 52 7.17 -1.35 -8.91
N THR A 53 7.37 -0.82 -10.12
CA THR A 53 8.71 -0.58 -10.68
C THR A 53 9.51 0.43 -9.88
N ALA A 54 8.84 1.37 -9.19
CA ALA A 54 9.47 2.33 -8.29
C ALA A 54 10.21 1.67 -7.10
N LEU A 55 9.77 0.47 -6.70
CA LEU A 55 10.39 -0.33 -5.63
C LEU A 55 11.19 -1.51 -6.18
N GLY A 56 11.46 -1.53 -7.48
CA GLY A 56 12.24 -2.59 -8.15
C GLY A 56 11.43 -3.82 -8.55
N GLY A 57 10.10 -3.76 -8.51
CA GLY A 57 9.25 -4.85 -8.97
C GLY A 57 9.11 -4.93 -10.50
N SER A 58 8.51 -6.02 -11.00
CA SER A 58 8.37 -6.33 -12.43
C SER A 58 7.01 -5.95 -13.03
N ALA A 59 6.07 -5.47 -12.22
CA ALA A 59 4.72 -5.10 -12.63
C ALA A 59 4.69 -3.62 -13.05
N LYS A 60 5.02 -3.38 -14.32
CA LYS A 60 4.85 -2.08 -14.97
C LYS A 60 3.42 -1.94 -15.51
N VAL A 61 2.64 -1.03 -14.94
CA VAL A 61 1.24 -0.77 -15.32
C VAL A 61 0.93 0.71 -15.11
N GLY A 62 0.17 1.35 -16.01
CA GLY A 62 -0.11 2.80 -15.96
C GLY A 62 -1.07 3.25 -14.86
N VAL A 63 -1.39 2.39 -13.89
CA VAL A 63 -2.27 2.73 -12.75
C VAL A 63 -1.54 2.45 -11.43
N LYS A 64 -1.65 3.40 -10.48
CA LYS A 64 -1.24 3.23 -9.09
C LYS A 64 -2.36 3.71 -8.18
N MET A 65 -3.09 2.78 -7.58
CA MET A 65 -4.16 3.10 -6.63
C MET A 65 -3.64 2.90 -5.22
N SER A 66 -3.84 3.88 -4.34
CA SER A 66 -3.41 3.77 -2.94
C SER A 66 -4.60 3.92 -2.00
N GLY A 67 -4.65 3.05 -1.00
CA GLY A 67 -5.60 3.10 0.09
C GLY A 67 -4.88 3.34 1.41
N VAL A 68 -5.51 4.11 2.30
CA VAL A 68 -5.08 4.28 3.69
C VAL A 68 -6.14 3.63 4.58
N MET A 69 -5.69 2.85 5.55
CA MET A 69 -6.51 2.18 6.54
C MET A 69 -6.32 2.89 7.89
N SER A 70 -7.42 3.36 8.46
CA SER A 70 -7.46 3.85 9.84
C SER A 70 -7.62 2.66 10.79
N LYS A 71 -6.79 2.59 11.83
CA LYS A 71 -6.77 1.52 12.84
C LYS A 71 -6.57 0.10 12.27
N PRO A 72 -5.51 -0.15 11.48
CA PRO A 72 -5.18 -1.49 11.01
C PRO A 72 -4.65 -2.36 12.16
N SER A 73 -4.67 -3.67 11.95
CA SER A 73 -3.88 -4.62 12.71
C SER A 73 -2.88 -5.28 11.75
N CYS A 74 -1.59 -5.16 12.05
CA CYS A 74 -0.50 -5.64 11.21
C CYS A 74 0.43 -6.53 12.03
N THR A 75 0.58 -7.77 11.58
CA THR A 75 1.49 -8.77 12.13
C THR A 75 2.55 -9.10 11.07
N LEU A 76 3.80 -9.17 11.50
CA LEU A 76 4.91 -9.67 10.70
C LEU A 76 5.41 -10.95 11.37
N ASP A 77 5.17 -12.08 10.72
CA ASP A 77 5.35 -13.41 11.29
C ASP A 77 4.64 -13.52 12.66
N ASP A 78 5.39 -13.72 13.74
CA ASP A 78 4.88 -13.83 15.12
C ASP A 78 4.85 -12.48 15.87
N ILE A 79 5.28 -11.38 15.24
CA ILE A 79 5.40 -10.06 15.87
C ILE A 79 4.22 -9.18 15.47
N THR A 80 3.44 -8.75 16.47
CA THR A 80 2.38 -7.74 16.24
C THR A 80 3.00 -6.34 16.22
N LEU A 81 3.09 -5.75 15.03
CA LEU A 81 3.61 -4.40 14.84
C LEU A 81 2.58 -3.34 15.21
N ILE A 82 1.33 -3.55 14.79
CA ILE A 82 0.19 -2.66 15.05
C ILE A 82 -1.02 -3.49 15.44
N SER A 83 -1.71 -3.09 16.49
CA SER A 83 -2.98 -3.67 16.94
C SER A 83 -4.03 -2.56 17.05
N GLU A 84 -5.06 -2.60 16.21
CA GLU A 84 -6.16 -1.61 16.19
C GLU A 84 -5.69 -0.14 16.14
N GLY A 85 -4.62 0.13 15.39
CA GLY A 85 -3.99 1.45 15.31
C GLY A 85 -3.05 1.81 16.46
N LYS A 86 -2.77 0.89 17.39
CA LYS A 86 -1.71 1.05 18.39
C LYS A 86 -0.45 0.34 17.93
N VAL A 87 0.62 1.10 17.74
CA VAL A 87 1.93 0.53 17.42
C VAL A 87 2.50 -0.14 18.67
N THR A 88 2.68 -1.47 18.60
CA THR A 88 3.15 -2.33 19.71
C THR A 88 4.63 -2.70 19.61
N ALA A 89 5.28 -2.45 18.47
CA ALA A 89 6.72 -2.62 18.36
C ALA A 89 7.45 -1.62 19.29
N SER A 90 8.03 -2.14 20.37
CA SER A 90 8.88 -1.46 21.35
C SER A 90 10.27 -2.05 21.37
#